data_AF-A0A8T7BAW5-F1
#
_entry.id   AF-A0A8T7BAW5-F1
#
_cell.length_a   1.000
_cell.length_b   1.000
_cell.length_c   1.000
_cell.angle_alpha   90.00
_cell.angle_beta   90.00
_cell.angle_gamma   90.00
#
_symmetry.space_group_name_H-M   'P 1'
#
loop_
_entity.id
_entity.type
_entity.pdbx_description
1 polymer ?
#
loop_
_entity_poly.entity_id
_entity_poly.type
_entity_poly.pdbx_seq_one_letter_code
_entity_poly.pdbx_strand_id
1 'polypeptide(L)'
;MSKENKKASVTTQRLKNLWLSLISSVAVIGCGGDGDRATAQAAIDDLPIAYISEPDEFLSCSVADANLDVEEILEAFYFWQDSMPNESPLNYTSPEAVLEALRVRPIDIFSFMANEVENDAFLDEGEVIAFGFSFVTDADDRVWLTQVYPGPAATAGLARGDELVAVDGVLVSDLIASDELFTALGPAEVGYTVSLRHRQPDGDVFEVGVTKAIVALDSVRISQIIPTTDHGNVGYVLFNSFIGTSYAELDT
;
A
#
# COMPACT_ATOMS: atom_id res chain seq x y z
N MET A 1 -5.98 -71.64 8.93
CA MET A 1 -5.60 -71.64 10.36
C MET A 1 -4.70 -70.43 10.57
N SER A 2 -5.22 -69.28 10.98
CA SER A 2 -5.61 -68.89 12.35
C SER A 2 -4.42 -68.80 13.31
N LYS A 3 -4.28 -67.59 13.89
CA LYS A 3 -3.56 -67.19 15.12
C LYS A 3 -2.03 -67.02 15.03
N GLU A 4 -1.38 -66.11 15.75
CA GLU A 4 -1.68 -64.83 16.41
C GLU A 4 -0.36 -64.47 17.11
N ASN A 5 -0.02 -63.17 17.14
CA ASN A 5 0.67 -62.45 18.22
C ASN A 5 2.00 -62.98 18.83
N LYS A 6 3.04 -62.15 18.73
CA LYS A 6 3.68 -61.58 19.94
C LYS A 6 4.38 -60.23 19.69
N LYS A 7 3.93 -59.23 20.45
CA LYS A 7 4.52 -57.89 20.66
C LYS A 7 5.81 -57.97 21.50
N ALA A 8 6.71 -57.01 21.29
CA ALA A 8 7.30 -56.06 22.28
C ALA A 8 8.55 -55.41 21.63
N SER A 9 8.55 -54.12 21.30
CA SER A 9 8.71 -52.91 22.15
C SER A 9 10.18 -52.49 22.32
N VAL A 10 10.37 -51.18 22.48
CA VAL A 10 11.56 -50.39 22.88
C VAL A 10 12.22 -49.62 21.72
N THR A 11 11.83 -48.36 21.44
CA THR A 11 12.24 -47.06 22.07
C THR A 11 13.23 -46.33 21.14
N THR A 12 12.76 -45.37 20.35
CA THR A 12 12.87 -43.91 20.59
C THR A 12 14.31 -43.38 20.67
N GLN A 13 14.74 -42.63 19.65
CA GLN A 13 15.59 -41.46 19.86
C GLN A 13 15.41 -40.49 18.68
N ARG A 14 14.42 -39.59 18.79
CA ARG A 14 14.36 -38.37 17.98
C ARG A 14 15.48 -37.45 18.47
N LEU A 15 16.40 -37.09 17.59
CA LEU A 15 17.40 -36.04 17.85
C LEU A 15 16.66 -34.71 17.98
N LYS A 16 16.57 -34.21 19.21
CA LYS A 16 16.18 -32.84 19.52
C LYS A 16 17.41 -31.96 19.37
N ASN A 17 17.54 -31.26 18.25
CA ASN A 17 18.42 -30.09 18.18
C ASN A 17 17.67 -28.91 18.79
N LEU A 18 18.01 -28.59 20.04
CA LEU A 18 17.71 -27.30 20.65
C LEU A 18 18.49 -26.22 19.88
N TRP A 19 17.78 -25.39 19.12
CA TRP A 19 18.23 -24.05 18.81
C TRP A 19 17.36 -23.10 19.63
N LEU A 20 17.95 -22.54 20.70
CA LEU A 20 17.40 -21.36 21.36
C LEU A 20 17.56 -20.20 20.38
N SER A 21 16.52 -19.88 19.62
CA SER A 21 16.40 -18.56 19.01
C SER A 21 15.83 -17.62 20.07
N LEU A 22 16.70 -16.79 20.64
CA LEU A 22 16.30 -15.56 21.31
C LEU A 22 15.62 -14.69 20.25
N ILE A 23 14.28 -14.66 20.25
CA ILE A 23 13.54 -13.61 19.55
C ILE A 23 13.73 -12.36 20.39
N SER A 24 14.76 -11.59 20.04
CA SER A 24 14.86 -10.19 20.46
C SER A 24 13.79 -9.44 19.68
N SER A 25 12.61 -9.30 20.28
CA SER A 25 11.58 -8.38 19.82
C SER A 25 12.15 -6.95 19.87
N VAL A 26 12.70 -6.49 18.75
CA VAL A 26 12.87 -5.06 18.53
C VAL A 26 11.51 -4.57 18.08
N ALA A 27 10.73 -4.07 19.04
CA ALA A 27 9.61 -3.19 18.71
C ALA A 27 10.24 -1.88 18.23
N VAL A 28 10.35 -1.72 16.91
CA VAL A 28 10.53 -0.38 16.34
C VAL A 28 9.14 0.26 16.41
N ILE A 29 8.86 0.92 17.53
CA ILE A 29 7.85 1.97 17.57
C ILE A 29 8.57 3.20 17.01
N GLY A 30 8.53 3.33 15.70
CA GLY A 30 8.93 4.57 15.03
C GLY A 30 7.83 5.59 15.23
N CYS A 31 7.99 6.47 16.22
CA CYS A 31 7.30 7.75 16.24
C CYS A 31 7.89 8.56 15.09
N GLY A 32 7.04 9.04 14.18
CA GLY A 32 7.44 9.81 13.00
C GLY A 32 8.31 11.03 13.34
N GLY A 33 9.32 11.21 12.48
CA GLY A 33 9.87 12.47 11.99
C GLY A 33 10.19 13.61 12.97
N ASP A 34 11.45 13.70 13.39
CA ASP A 34 12.05 14.96 13.87
C ASP A 34 12.32 15.88 12.67
N GLY A 35 11.46 16.88 12.47
CA GLY A 35 11.61 17.91 11.45
C GLY A 35 11.85 19.27 12.09
N ASP A 36 13.07 19.78 11.98
CA ASP A 36 13.51 21.10 12.44
C ASP A 36 12.58 22.24 11.95
N ARG A 37 11.66 22.69 12.82
CA ARG A 37 10.83 23.89 12.57
C ARG A 37 11.49 25.14 13.15
N ALA A 38 12.64 25.52 12.60
CA ALA A 38 13.16 26.88 12.76
C ALA A 38 12.79 27.68 11.50
N THR A 39 11.87 28.65 11.67
CA THR A 39 11.44 29.73 10.72
C THR A 39 10.02 29.64 10.14
N ALA A 40 8.99 29.61 10.99
CA ALA A 40 7.63 30.02 10.59
C ALA A 40 6.86 30.79 11.68
N GLN A 41 7.57 31.52 12.55
CA GLN A 41 6.94 32.23 13.68
C GLN A 41 6.25 33.56 13.30
N ALA A 42 6.29 33.98 12.03
CA ALA A 42 5.89 35.35 11.66
C ALA A 42 4.52 35.51 10.98
N ALA A 43 3.72 34.45 10.81
CA ALA A 43 2.49 34.50 10.00
C ALA A 43 1.20 34.03 10.71
N ILE A 44 1.21 33.84 12.03
CA ILE A 44 0.07 33.24 12.78
C ILE A 44 -0.77 34.31 13.53
N ASP A 45 -0.47 35.60 13.38
CA ASP A 45 -1.02 36.67 14.23
C ASP A 45 -2.42 37.20 13.85
N ASP A 46 -3.09 36.67 12.81
CA ASP A 46 -4.33 37.29 12.29
C ASP A 46 -5.52 36.33 12.04
N LEU A 47 -5.56 35.16 12.68
CA LEU A 47 -6.75 34.27 12.67
C LEU A 47 -7.32 34.11 14.08
N PRO A 48 -8.62 34.36 14.31
CA PRO A 48 -9.23 34.19 15.63
C PRO A 48 -9.57 32.72 15.83
N ILE A 49 -8.57 31.89 16.16
CA ILE A 49 -8.81 30.53 16.63
C ILE A 49 -8.88 30.58 18.15
N ALA A 50 -10.04 30.24 18.69
CA ALA A 50 -10.26 30.11 20.12
C ALA A 50 -9.47 28.90 20.64
N TYR A 51 -8.48 29.18 21.48
CA TYR A 51 -7.95 28.33 22.56
C TYR A 51 -7.81 26.82 22.25
N ILE A 52 -6.62 26.45 21.78
CA ILE A 52 -5.98 25.24 22.32
C ILE A 52 -5.00 25.75 23.37
N SER A 53 -5.30 25.46 24.63
CA SER A 53 -4.43 25.75 25.76
C SER A 53 -3.08 25.04 25.62
N GLU A 54 -2.06 25.73 26.14
CA GLU A 54 -0.63 25.46 26.31
C GLU A 54 -0.07 24.03 26.08
N PRO A 55 1.18 23.93 25.58
CA PRO A 55 1.77 22.70 25.07
C PRO A 55 2.58 21.97 26.15
N ASP A 56 2.14 20.82 26.67
CA ASP A 56 3.05 19.79 27.22
C ASP A 56 2.42 18.42 27.58
N GLU A 57 1.47 17.89 26.80
CA GLU A 57 1.07 16.47 26.90
C GLU A 57 0.95 15.80 25.53
N PHE A 58 1.93 16.02 24.65
CA PHE A 58 2.02 15.22 23.44
C PHE A 58 2.31 13.76 23.81
N LEU A 59 1.25 12.96 23.68
CA LEU A 59 1.25 11.58 23.21
C LEU A 59 2.03 10.62 24.09
N SER A 60 1.33 9.93 25.00
CA SER A 60 1.85 8.60 25.32
C SER A 60 1.79 7.80 24.01
N CYS A 61 2.89 7.16 23.61
CA CYS A 61 2.87 6.24 22.46
C CYS A 61 2.10 4.95 22.78
N SER A 62 0.96 5.07 23.47
CA SER A 62 0.09 3.96 23.81
C SER A 62 -0.98 3.78 22.74
N VAL A 63 -1.41 2.53 22.56
CA VAL A 63 -2.53 2.20 21.68
C VAL A 63 -3.82 2.91 22.14
N ALA A 64 -3.97 3.15 23.44
CA ALA A 64 -5.15 3.82 23.98
C ALA A 64 -5.24 5.28 23.51
N ASP A 65 -4.13 6.00 23.55
CA ASP A 65 -4.08 7.39 23.08
C ASP A 65 -4.29 7.46 21.57
N ALA A 66 -3.59 6.61 20.80
CA ALA A 66 -3.78 6.55 19.34
C ALA A 66 -5.23 6.21 18.94
N ASN A 67 -5.93 5.39 19.72
CA ASN A 67 -7.35 5.10 19.50
C ASN A 67 -8.23 6.33 19.77
N LEU A 68 -7.94 7.10 20.81
CA LEU A 68 -8.67 8.33 21.12
C LEU A 68 -8.43 9.40 20.06
N ASP A 69 -7.20 9.50 19.55
CA ASP A 69 -6.85 10.44 18.47
C ASP A 69 -7.68 10.17 17.19
N VAL A 70 -7.95 8.90 16.87
CA VAL A 70 -8.81 8.54 15.73
C VAL A 70 -10.23 9.07 15.93
N GLU A 71 -10.81 8.91 17.12
CA GLU A 71 -12.14 9.44 17.43
C GLU A 71 -12.15 10.97 17.34
N GLU A 72 -11.14 11.65 17.90
CA GLU A 72 -11.00 13.11 17.82
C GLU A 72 -10.95 13.60 16.36
N ILE A 73 -10.15 12.96 15.51
CA ILE A 73 -10.07 13.30 14.08
C ILE A 73 -11.41 13.08 13.39
N LEU A 74 -12.11 11.98 13.68
CA LEU A 74 -13.41 11.73 13.09
C LEU A 74 -14.45 12.75 13.57
N GLU A 75 -14.46 13.11 14.84
CA GLU A 75 -15.33 14.17 15.35
C GLU A 75 -15.01 15.54 14.75
N ALA A 76 -13.75 15.83 14.45
CA ALA A 76 -13.38 17.13 13.90
C ALA A 76 -13.65 17.25 12.39
N PHE A 77 -13.42 16.19 11.61
CA PHE A 77 -13.32 16.30 10.15
C PHE A 77 -14.19 15.32 9.36
N TYR A 78 -14.80 14.34 10.01
CA TYR A 78 -15.53 13.31 9.29
C TYR A 78 -16.82 13.84 8.68
N PHE A 79 -17.00 13.63 7.38
CA PHE A 79 -18.17 14.13 6.66
C PHE A 79 -19.51 13.61 7.21
N TRP A 80 -19.54 12.38 7.74
CA TRP A 80 -20.73 11.74 8.32
C TRP A 80 -20.73 11.71 9.85
N GLN A 81 -20.05 12.67 10.49
CA GLN A 81 -19.93 12.74 11.96
C GLN A 81 -21.27 12.52 12.69
N ASP A 82 -22.34 13.20 12.28
CA ASP A 82 -23.67 13.12 12.91
C ASP A 82 -24.29 11.71 12.90
N SER A 83 -23.78 10.81 12.07
CA SER A 83 -24.26 9.44 11.91
C SER A 83 -23.28 8.38 12.43
N MET A 84 -22.18 8.80 13.06
CA MET A 84 -21.19 7.88 13.63
C MET A 84 -21.83 6.93 14.66
N PRO A 85 -21.48 5.64 14.65
CA PRO A 85 -21.81 4.72 15.73
C PRO A 85 -21.27 5.22 17.08
N ASN A 86 -22.04 5.00 18.13
CA ASN A 86 -21.63 5.32 19.50
C ASN A 86 -20.87 4.13 20.10
N GLU A 87 -19.57 4.04 19.81
CA GLU A 87 -18.65 3.00 20.28
C GLU A 87 -17.46 3.64 21.00
N SER A 88 -16.97 3.04 22.08
CA SER A 88 -15.79 3.58 22.76
C SER A 88 -14.49 3.12 22.07
N PRO A 89 -13.56 4.03 21.72
CA PRO A 89 -12.28 3.67 21.10
C PRO A 89 -11.40 2.76 21.98
N LEU A 90 -11.57 2.84 23.30
CA LEU A 90 -10.81 2.05 24.27
C LEU A 90 -11.20 0.57 24.29
N ASN A 91 -12.25 0.17 23.57
CA ASN A 91 -12.63 -1.23 23.40
C ASN A 91 -11.77 -1.98 22.38
N TYR A 92 -10.94 -1.27 21.60
CA TYR A 92 -10.22 -1.83 20.48
C TYR A 92 -8.71 -1.91 20.76
N THR A 93 -8.04 -2.87 20.12
CA THR A 93 -6.60 -3.10 20.30
C THR A 93 -5.74 -2.45 19.22
N SER A 94 -6.35 -1.72 18.29
CA SER A 94 -5.60 -0.92 17.31
C SER A 94 -6.44 0.27 16.79
N PRO A 95 -5.79 1.34 16.33
CA PRO A 95 -6.46 2.48 15.72
C PRO A 95 -7.30 2.09 14.49
N GLU A 96 -6.80 1.18 13.65
CA GLU A 96 -7.51 0.70 12.46
C GLU A 96 -8.87 0.11 12.82
N ALA A 97 -8.92 -0.66 13.92
CA ALA A 97 -10.18 -1.24 14.39
C ALA A 97 -11.16 -0.16 14.89
N VAL A 98 -10.66 0.94 15.48
CA VAL A 98 -11.48 2.10 15.86
C VAL A 98 -12.09 2.76 14.63
N LEU A 99 -11.28 3.08 13.62
CA LEU A 99 -11.77 3.67 12.37
C LEU A 99 -12.82 2.78 11.71
N GLU A 100 -12.55 1.48 11.64
CA GLU A 100 -13.46 0.51 11.04
C GLU A 100 -14.80 0.40 11.80
N ALA A 101 -14.80 0.62 13.11
CA ALA A 101 -15.98 0.58 13.97
C ALA A 101 -16.78 1.89 13.96
N LEU A 102 -16.09 3.03 13.88
CA LEU A 102 -16.70 4.37 13.93
C LEU A 102 -17.14 4.90 12.56
N ARG A 103 -16.62 4.34 11.45
CA ARG A 103 -17.07 4.77 10.12
C ARG A 103 -18.51 4.33 9.79
N VAL A 104 -19.23 5.18 9.07
CA VAL A 104 -20.64 4.96 8.70
C VAL A 104 -20.74 3.97 7.54
N ARG A 105 -21.01 2.70 7.86
CA ARG A 105 -21.23 1.65 6.86
C ARG A 105 -22.69 1.51 6.44
N PRO A 106 -22.97 1.05 5.21
CA PRO A 106 -22.02 0.66 4.16
C PRO A 106 -21.58 1.83 3.26
N ILE A 107 -21.90 3.07 3.62
CA ILE A 107 -21.74 4.24 2.76
C ILE A 107 -20.27 4.64 2.64
N ASP A 108 -19.55 4.64 3.76
CA ASP A 108 -18.15 4.99 3.79
C ASP A 108 -17.25 3.82 3.39
N ILE A 109 -16.73 3.96 2.17
CA ILE A 109 -15.69 3.09 1.59
C ILE A 109 -14.40 3.87 1.32
N PHE A 110 -14.32 5.13 1.75
CA PHE A 110 -13.26 6.08 1.39
C PHE A 110 -12.30 6.35 2.54
N SER A 111 -12.75 6.25 3.80
CA SER A 111 -11.86 6.38 4.95
C SER A 111 -11.03 5.12 5.16
N PHE A 112 -9.71 5.31 5.25
CA PHE A 112 -8.71 4.27 5.50
C PHE A 112 -7.55 4.84 6.33
N MET A 113 -6.70 3.94 6.83
CA MET A 113 -5.40 4.28 7.41
C MET A 113 -4.28 3.86 6.46
N ALA A 114 -3.24 4.67 6.42
CA ALA A 114 -2.02 4.42 5.67
C ALA A 114 -0.80 4.70 6.57
N ASN A 115 0.34 4.12 6.20
CA ASN A 115 1.61 4.46 6.83
C ASN A 115 1.98 5.90 6.44
N GLU A 116 2.31 6.74 7.43
CA GLU A 116 2.66 8.15 7.22
C GLU A 116 3.80 8.33 6.22
N VAL A 117 4.91 7.59 6.39
CA VAL A 117 6.09 7.70 5.53
C VAL A 117 5.77 7.29 4.09
N GLU A 118 5.02 6.21 3.91
CA GLU A 118 4.61 5.77 2.57
C GLU A 118 3.62 6.74 1.92
N ASN A 119 2.72 7.33 2.72
CA ASN A 119 1.73 8.30 2.25
C ASN A 119 2.38 9.63 1.83
N ASP A 120 3.34 10.14 2.60
CA ASP A 120 4.06 11.37 2.28
C ASP A 120 4.94 11.18 1.04
N ALA A 121 5.66 10.06 0.94
CA ALA A 121 6.41 9.71 -0.26
C ALA A 121 5.51 9.67 -1.51
N PHE A 122 4.30 9.11 -1.39
CA PHE A 122 3.36 9.06 -2.51
C PHE A 122 2.76 10.44 -2.85
N LEU A 123 2.26 11.17 -1.86
CA LEU A 123 1.51 12.42 -2.08
C LEU A 123 2.42 13.59 -2.42
N ASP A 124 3.57 13.73 -1.78
CA ASP A 124 4.45 14.89 -1.96
C ASP A 124 5.53 14.61 -3.00
N GLU A 125 6.18 13.45 -2.92
CA GLU A 125 7.33 13.10 -3.76
C GLU A 125 6.93 12.34 -5.03
N GLY A 126 5.72 11.79 -5.07
CA GLY A 126 5.27 10.95 -6.19
C GLY A 126 6.03 9.63 -6.27
N GLU A 127 6.56 9.13 -5.15
CA GLU A 127 7.39 7.94 -5.10
C GLU A 127 6.68 6.78 -4.42
N VAL A 128 6.89 5.56 -4.94
CA VAL A 128 6.38 4.32 -4.34
C VAL A 128 7.42 3.21 -4.39
N ILE A 129 7.46 2.36 -3.37
CA ILE A 129 8.26 1.12 -3.40
C ILE A 129 7.45 0.05 -4.14
N ALA A 130 7.75 -0.15 -5.42
CA ALA A 130 6.96 -1.02 -6.28
C ALA A 130 7.82 -1.73 -7.34
N PHE A 131 7.20 -2.65 -8.09
CA PHE A 131 7.78 -3.19 -9.31
C PHE A 131 7.72 -2.20 -10.49
N GLY A 132 6.86 -1.18 -10.41
CA GLY A 132 6.69 -0.18 -11.47
C GLY A 132 5.68 -0.57 -12.54
N PHE A 133 4.59 -1.24 -12.16
CA PHE A 133 3.42 -1.43 -13.03
C PHE A 133 2.12 -1.32 -12.24
N SER A 134 1.03 -0.97 -12.92
CA SER A 134 -0.34 -1.10 -12.42
C SER A 134 -1.11 -2.11 -13.26
N PHE A 135 -2.14 -2.70 -12.67
CA PHE A 135 -2.88 -3.78 -13.31
C PHE A 135 -4.38 -3.71 -13.01
N VAL A 136 -5.17 -4.40 -13.82
CA VAL A 136 -6.59 -4.64 -13.58
C VAL A 136 -6.91 -6.12 -13.77
N THR A 137 -7.90 -6.60 -13.03
CA THR A 137 -8.47 -7.93 -13.22
C THR A 137 -9.70 -7.83 -14.12
N ASP A 138 -9.82 -8.70 -15.12
CA ASP A 138 -11.00 -8.77 -15.98
C ASP A 138 -12.04 -9.79 -15.47
N ALA A 139 -13.14 -9.95 -16.22
CA ALA A 139 -14.23 -10.84 -15.84
C ALA A 139 -13.90 -12.35 -15.92
N ASP A 140 -12.74 -12.71 -16.49
CA ASP A 140 -12.26 -14.09 -16.63
C ASP A 140 -11.12 -14.39 -15.63
N ASP A 141 -10.96 -13.57 -14.58
CA ASP A 141 -9.88 -13.65 -13.60
C ASP A 141 -8.47 -13.56 -14.21
N ARG A 142 -8.31 -12.80 -15.29
CA ARG A 142 -6.99 -12.48 -15.86
C ARG A 142 -6.53 -11.12 -15.41
N VAL A 143 -5.22 -10.98 -15.21
CA VAL A 143 -4.59 -9.72 -14.81
C VAL A 143 -3.88 -9.10 -16.00
N TRP A 144 -4.23 -7.86 -16.31
CA TRP A 144 -3.67 -7.10 -17.41
C TRP A 144 -2.89 -5.89 -16.90
N LEU A 145 -1.66 -5.73 -17.35
CA LEU A 145 -0.83 -4.57 -17.05
C LEU A 145 -1.40 -3.34 -17.79
N THR A 146 -1.95 -2.40 -17.03
CA THR A 146 -2.56 -1.18 -17.58
C THR A 146 -1.55 -0.07 -17.75
N GLN A 147 -0.52 -0.04 -16.90
CA GLN A 147 0.62 0.86 -17.03
C GLN A 147 1.90 0.17 -16.61
N VAL A 148 3.00 0.52 -17.27
CA VAL A 148 4.36 0.25 -16.80
C VAL A 148 5.07 1.60 -16.70
N TYR A 149 5.71 1.83 -15.56
CA TYR A 149 6.48 3.03 -15.25
C TYR A 149 7.96 2.78 -15.51
N PRO A 150 8.75 3.82 -15.82
CA PRO A 150 10.20 3.71 -15.81
C PRO A 150 10.67 3.09 -14.49
N GLY A 151 11.38 1.96 -14.55
CA GLY A 151 11.73 1.23 -13.33
C GLY A 151 11.96 -0.27 -13.54
N PRO A 152 11.85 -1.07 -12.46
CA PRO A 152 12.20 -2.49 -12.47
C PRO A 152 11.44 -3.31 -13.52
N ALA A 153 10.11 -3.16 -13.61
CA ALA A 153 9.30 -3.90 -14.55
C ALA A 153 9.60 -3.54 -16.01
N ALA A 154 9.71 -2.24 -16.34
CA ALA A 154 10.13 -1.80 -17.67
C ALA A 154 11.52 -2.33 -18.04
N THR A 155 12.47 -2.30 -17.10
CA THR A 155 13.83 -2.82 -17.31
C THR A 155 13.84 -4.34 -17.51
N ALA A 156 12.92 -5.06 -16.85
CA ALA A 156 12.71 -6.49 -17.03
C ALA A 156 11.93 -6.84 -18.31
N GLY A 157 11.51 -5.84 -19.11
CA GLY A 157 10.87 -6.03 -20.40
C GLY A 157 9.35 -6.16 -20.34
N LEU A 158 8.72 -5.94 -19.18
CA LEU A 158 7.26 -5.86 -19.10
C LEU A 158 6.77 -4.58 -19.78
N ALA A 159 5.62 -4.69 -20.44
CA ALA A 159 4.99 -3.60 -21.15
C ALA A 159 3.50 -3.51 -20.81
N ARG A 160 2.94 -2.32 -21.06
CA ARG A 160 1.49 -2.12 -21.02
C ARG A 160 0.82 -3.08 -22.03
N GLY A 161 -0.21 -3.79 -21.58
CA GLY A 161 -0.95 -4.76 -22.38
C GLY A 161 -0.51 -6.21 -22.14
N ASP A 162 0.57 -6.44 -21.40
CA ASP A 162 0.96 -7.78 -21.00
C ASP A 162 -0.06 -8.39 -20.02
N GLU A 163 -0.31 -9.69 -20.16
CA GLU A 163 -1.08 -10.49 -19.21
C GLU A 163 -0.11 -11.04 -18.15
N LEU A 164 -0.38 -10.79 -16.87
CA LEU A 164 0.34 -11.45 -15.78
C LEU A 164 -0.25 -12.85 -15.57
N VAL A 165 0.57 -13.88 -15.78
CA VAL A 165 0.14 -15.28 -15.79
C VAL A 165 0.45 -15.98 -14.46
N ALA A 166 1.61 -15.70 -13.86
CA ALA A 166 2.00 -16.30 -12.60
C ALA A 166 2.95 -15.40 -11.78
N VAL A 167 2.89 -15.55 -10.47
CA VAL A 167 3.82 -14.96 -9.49
C VAL A 167 4.47 -16.09 -8.71
N ASP A 168 5.80 -16.16 -8.72
CA ASP A 168 6.59 -17.21 -8.07
C ASP A 168 6.12 -18.65 -8.40
N GLY A 169 5.73 -18.85 -9.66
CA GLY A 169 5.25 -20.13 -10.19
C GLY A 169 3.77 -20.45 -9.90
N VAL A 170 3.07 -19.65 -9.09
CA VAL A 170 1.63 -19.82 -8.80
C VAL A 170 0.80 -19.04 -9.82
N LEU A 171 -0.22 -19.67 -10.40
CA LEU A 171 -1.07 -19.01 -11.39
C LEU A 171 -1.84 -17.85 -10.78
N VAL A 172 -1.93 -16.75 -11.51
CA VAL A 172 -2.69 -15.58 -11.08
C VAL A 172 -4.17 -15.90 -10.88
N SER A 173 -4.76 -16.78 -11.69
CA SER A 173 -6.14 -17.24 -11.50
C SER A 173 -6.35 -17.94 -10.16
N ASP A 174 -5.37 -18.72 -9.71
CA ASP A 174 -5.43 -19.42 -8.42
C ASP A 174 -5.29 -18.41 -7.27
N LEU A 175 -4.40 -17.43 -7.42
CA LEU A 175 -4.19 -16.34 -6.47
C LEU A 175 -5.43 -15.43 -6.34
N ILE A 176 -6.16 -15.18 -7.43
CA ILE A 176 -7.42 -14.44 -7.38
C ILE A 176 -8.48 -15.26 -6.65
N ALA A 177 -8.60 -16.55 -6.97
CA ALA A 177 -9.58 -17.44 -6.33
C ALA A 177 -9.34 -17.60 -4.81
N SER A 178 -8.10 -17.46 -4.35
CA SER A 178 -7.75 -17.47 -2.92
C SER A 178 -7.69 -16.09 -2.27
N ASP A 179 -7.90 -14.99 -3.02
CA ASP A 179 -7.72 -13.60 -2.56
C ASP A 179 -6.28 -13.30 -2.06
N GLU A 180 -5.28 -13.94 -2.68
CA GLU A 180 -3.86 -13.87 -2.30
C GLU A 180 -2.99 -13.14 -3.34
N LEU A 181 -3.56 -12.58 -4.42
CA LEU A 181 -2.79 -11.91 -5.48
C LEU A 181 -1.88 -10.79 -4.95
N PHE A 182 -2.41 -9.90 -4.11
CA PHE A 182 -1.62 -8.83 -3.50
C PHE A 182 -0.57 -9.37 -2.53
N THR A 183 -0.92 -10.39 -1.74
CA THR A 183 0.02 -11.06 -0.83
C THR A 183 1.17 -11.72 -1.58
N ALA A 184 0.91 -12.33 -2.73
CA ALA A 184 1.94 -12.96 -3.57
C ALA A 184 2.93 -11.94 -4.16
N LEU A 185 2.51 -10.69 -4.39
CA LEU A 185 3.38 -9.59 -4.81
C LEU A 185 4.28 -9.07 -3.67
N GLY A 186 4.03 -9.53 -2.43
CA GLY A 186 4.85 -9.30 -1.25
C GLY A 186 4.84 -7.86 -0.71
N PRO A 187 5.61 -7.61 0.37
CA PRO A 187 5.62 -6.33 1.09
C PRO A 187 6.23 -5.20 0.26
N ALA A 188 5.90 -3.95 0.55
CA ALA A 188 6.46 -2.76 -0.09
C ALA A 188 7.90 -2.46 0.41
N GLU A 189 8.81 -3.40 0.20
CA GLU A 189 10.20 -3.32 0.68
C GLU A 189 11.19 -3.28 -0.49
N VAL A 190 12.14 -2.34 -0.44
CA VAL A 190 13.21 -2.25 -1.44
C VAL A 190 14.05 -3.53 -1.40
N GLY A 191 14.31 -4.11 -2.58
CA GLY A 191 15.06 -5.35 -2.71
C GLY A 191 14.19 -6.63 -2.66
N TYR A 192 12.91 -6.51 -2.34
CA TYR A 192 11.99 -7.65 -2.42
C TYR A 192 11.83 -8.10 -3.87
N THR A 193 12.07 -9.38 -4.17
CA THR A 193 12.13 -9.91 -5.53
C THR A 193 11.10 -11.02 -5.71
N VAL A 194 10.39 -10.99 -6.84
CA VAL A 194 9.48 -12.05 -7.28
C VAL A 194 9.81 -12.47 -8.71
N SER A 195 9.44 -13.69 -9.08
CA SER A 195 9.40 -14.14 -10.45
C SER A 195 8.02 -13.86 -11.05
N LEU A 196 7.97 -13.08 -12.13
CA LEU A 196 6.76 -12.79 -12.87
C LEU A 196 6.79 -13.53 -14.20
N ARG A 197 5.79 -14.38 -14.41
CA ARG A 197 5.52 -14.94 -15.74
C ARG A 197 4.45 -14.11 -16.41
N HIS A 198 4.75 -13.56 -17.58
CA HIS A 198 3.83 -12.72 -18.34
C HIS A 198 3.71 -13.19 -19.78
N ARG A 199 2.59 -12.83 -20.42
CA ARG A 199 2.31 -13.10 -21.82
C ARG A 199 2.11 -11.77 -22.56
N GLN A 200 2.85 -11.59 -23.64
CA GLN A 200 2.74 -10.42 -24.50
C GLN A 200 1.54 -10.54 -25.46
N PRO A 201 1.05 -9.43 -26.06
CA PRO A 201 -0.09 -9.46 -26.97
C PRO A 201 0.08 -10.34 -28.21
N ASP A 202 1.31 -10.64 -28.63
CA ASP A 202 1.61 -11.58 -29.73
C ASP A 202 1.54 -13.06 -29.32
N GLY A 203 1.38 -13.34 -28.02
CA GLY A 203 1.26 -14.68 -27.45
C GLY A 203 2.55 -15.23 -26.86
N ASP A 204 3.68 -14.53 -27.01
CA ASP A 204 4.95 -14.96 -26.43
C ASP A 204 4.90 -14.89 -24.89
N VAL A 205 5.53 -15.86 -24.23
CA VAL A 205 5.51 -16.01 -22.77
C VAL A 205 6.93 -15.92 -22.24
N PHE A 206 7.13 -15.06 -21.26
CA PHE A 206 8.42 -14.83 -20.61
C PHE A 206 8.29 -14.97 -19.10
N GLU A 207 9.39 -15.35 -18.46
CA GLU A 207 9.52 -15.41 -17.01
C GLU A 207 10.72 -14.57 -16.60
N VAL A 208 10.49 -13.58 -15.75
CA VAL A 208 11.48 -12.56 -15.39
C VAL A 208 11.49 -12.35 -13.88
N GLY A 209 12.68 -12.18 -13.31
CA GLY A 209 12.83 -11.75 -11.92
C GLY A 209 12.72 -10.24 -11.84
N VAL A 210 11.82 -9.72 -11.02
CA VAL A 210 11.62 -8.29 -10.82
C VAL A 210 11.80 -7.96 -9.35
N THR A 211 12.64 -6.97 -9.06
CA THR A 211 12.96 -6.52 -7.71
C THR A 211 12.33 -5.16 -7.45
N LYS A 212 11.61 -5.01 -6.32
CA LYS A 212 11.05 -3.72 -5.92
C LYS A 212 12.16 -2.71 -5.68
N ALA A 213 11.91 -1.51 -6.16
CA ALA A 213 12.73 -0.34 -5.92
C ALA A 213 11.79 0.86 -5.71
N ILE A 214 12.37 2.00 -5.36
CA ILE A 214 11.66 3.27 -5.43
C ILE A 214 11.36 3.55 -6.91
N VAL A 215 10.10 3.80 -7.22
CA VAL A 215 9.59 4.13 -8.54
C VAL A 215 8.93 5.50 -8.45
N ALA A 216 9.44 6.43 -9.25
CA ALA A 216 8.80 7.73 -9.45
C ALA A 216 7.58 7.58 -10.36
N LEU A 217 6.47 8.18 -9.95
CA LEU A 217 5.21 8.22 -10.68
C LEU A 217 5.12 9.54 -11.43
N ASP A 218 5.15 9.47 -12.76
CA ASP A 218 4.81 10.64 -13.58
C ASP A 218 3.29 10.87 -13.49
N SER A 219 2.87 12.01 -12.98
CA SER A 219 1.45 12.38 -12.92
C SER A 219 0.93 12.83 -14.28
N VAL A 220 1.76 13.52 -15.09
CA VAL A 220 1.52 13.90 -16.49
C VAL A 220 2.33 13.01 -17.41
N ARG A 221 1.74 11.89 -17.83
CA ARG A 221 2.44 10.86 -18.62
C ARG A 221 2.56 11.19 -20.10
N ILE A 222 1.56 11.90 -20.63
CA ILE A 222 1.49 12.28 -22.04
C ILE A 222 0.98 13.71 -22.10
N SER A 223 1.73 14.59 -22.76
CA SER A 223 1.26 15.90 -23.18
C SER A 223 1.62 16.06 -24.65
N GLN A 224 0.62 16.17 -25.53
CA GLN A 224 0.86 16.30 -26.97
C GLN A 224 -0.22 17.10 -27.68
N ILE A 225 0.17 17.69 -28.80
CA ILE A 225 -0.75 18.32 -29.75
C ILE A 225 -1.01 17.32 -30.88
N ILE A 226 -2.27 16.92 -31.02
CA ILE A 226 -2.75 16.04 -32.08
C ILE A 226 -3.30 16.91 -33.21
N PRO A 227 -2.64 17.00 -34.37
CA PRO A 227 -3.19 17.71 -35.52
C PRO A 227 -4.39 16.97 -36.08
N THR A 228 -5.50 17.69 -36.33
CA THR A 228 -6.68 17.12 -36.99
C THR A 228 -6.96 17.85 -38.31
N THR A 229 -7.57 17.15 -39.26
CA THR A 229 -7.92 17.70 -40.57
C THR A 229 -9.07 18.70 -40.53
N ASP A 230 -10.03 18.52 -39.61
CA ASP A 230 -11.32 19.23 -39.65
C ASP A 230 -11.58 20.13 -38.43
N HIS A 231 -10.81 19.98 -37.36
CA HIS A 231 -11.06 20.64 -36.07
C HIS A 231 -9.84 21.40 -35.52
N GLY A 232 -8.81 21.61 -36.35
CA GLY A 232 -7.55 22.24 -35.92
C GLY A 232 -6.73 21.32 -35.02
N ASN A 233 -5.88 21.92 -34.19
CA ASN A 233 -5.01 21.18 -33.28
C ASN A 233 -5.75 20.85 -31.97
N VAL A 234 -5.67 19.61 -31.51
CA VAL A 234 -6.24 19.14 -30.23
C VAL A 234 -5.13 18.91 -29.22
N GLY A 235 -5.20 19.57 -28.06
CA GLY A 235 -4.33 19.25 -26.93
C GLY A 235 -4.82 17.99 -26.21
N TYR A 236 -3.93 17.04 -25.98
CA TYR A 236 -4.20 15.83 -25.22
C TYR A 236 -3.23 15.72 -24.06
N VAL A 237 -3.78 15.60 -22.85
CA VAL A 237 -3.02 15.40 -21.61
C VAL A 237 -3.52 14.13 -20.92
N LEU A 238 -2.63 13.19 -20.65
CA LEU A 238 -2.88 12.04 -19.79
C LEU A 238 -2.39 12.38 -18.38
N PHE A 239 -3.34 12.76 -17.53
CA PHE A 239 -3.11 13.14 -16.14
C PHE A 239 -3.73 12.09 -15.21
N ASN A 240 -2.89 11.38 -14.45
CA ASN A 240 -3.29 10.15 -13.75
C ASN A 240 -3.32 10.27 -12.21
N SER A 241 -2.74 11.32 -11.63
CA SER A 241 -2.68 11.51 -10.19
C SER A 241 -2.65 12.99 -9.86
N PHE A 242 -3.16 13.35 -8.68
CA PHE A 242 -3.07 14.70 -8.13
C PHE A 242 -2.10 14.65 -6.95
N ILE A 243 -0.82 14.86 -7.22
CA ILE A 243 0.29 14.76 -6.25
C ILE A 243 1.17 16.00 -6.31
N GLY A 244 2.07 16.19 -5.34
CA GLY A 244 2.92 17.36 -5.20
C GLY A 244 3.73 17.66 -6.47
N THR A 245 4.24 16.62 -7.14
CA THR A 245 5.00 16.74 -8.40
C THR A 245 4.15 17.23 -9.58
N SER A 246 2.81 17.08 -9.53
CA SER A 246 1.90 17.43 -10.61
C SER A 246 1.93 18.91 -11.01
N TYR A 247 2.18 19.81 -10.06
CA TYR A 247 2.27 21.24 -10.36
C TYR A 247 3.39 21.53 -11.35
N ALA A 248 4.59 21.01 -11.08
CA ALA A 248 5.74 21.21 -11.95
C ALA A 248 5.56 20.53 -13.31
N GLU A 249 4.94 19.35 -13.35
CA GLU A 249 4.71 18.60 -14.59
C GLU A 249 3.62 19.20 -15.50
N LEU A 250 2.64 19.91 -14.94
CA LEU A 250 1.60 20.59 -15.74
C LEU A 250 2.08 21.92 -16.33
N ASP A 251 3.12 22.53 -15.76
CA ASP A 251 3.69 23.81 -16.21
C ASP A 251 4.68 23.67 -17.38
N THR A 252 4.94 22.45 -17.88
CA THR A 252 5.84 22.16 -19.01
C THR A 252 5.13 22.01 -20.34
#